data_AF-A0A0D0GJ92-F1
#
_entry.id   AF-A0A0D0GJ92-F1
#
_cell.length_a   1.000
_cell.length_b   1.000
_cell.length_c   1.000
_cell.angle_alpha   90.00
_cell.angle_beta   90.00
_cell.angle_gamma   90.00
#
_symmetry.space_group_name_H-M   'P 1'
#
loop_
_entity.id
_entity.type
_entity.pdbx_description
1 polymer ?
#
loop_
_entity_poly.entity_id
_entity_poly.type
_entity_poly.pdbx_seq_one_letter_code
_entity_poly.pdbx_strand_id
1 'polypeptide(L)'
;GSISTFSESDDVYKQFIYGYHYDGRKRLVEKKIPGKGQESMVYNTLDQVILTRDANQGAGQWLFTKYDAFGRVVSSGIYSGENDRATLQGVVNAQTVLWEKRVAGGIGYDNLSFPEVSSISSYHVINYYDDYSFPENTFGEPSGSQMKADRVKSLLTGTKVTTLGTANMLLSVHYYDDEGRVIQSKSENHLGGKDIIDNTYNFAGELTASTRSHTTGSTTTEIANRYFYDHMGRKIATLENINNKGEVVLSQLDYT
;
A
#
# COMPACT_ATOMS: atom_id res chain seq x y z
N GLY A 1 16.48 37.19 -23.24
CA GLY A 1 17.93 37.12 -22.99
C GLY A 1 18.35 35.67 -23.05
N SER A 2 19.44 35.35 -23.74
CA SER A 2 20.02 34.01 -23.71
C SER A 2 20.67 33.78 -22.35
N ILE A 3 20.24 32.75 -21.62
CA ILE A 3 20.90 32.31 -20.39
C ILE A 3 22.16 31.54 -20.82
N SER A 4 23.34 32.14 -20.66
CA SER A 4 24.62 31.50 -21.02
C SER A 4 25.21 30.66 -19.88
N THR A 5 24.77 30.89 -18.65
CA THR A 5 25.15 30.17 -17.43
C THR A 5 24.03 30.32 -16.41
N PHE A 6 23.81 29.31 -15.55
CA PHE A 6 22.90 29.39 -14.41
C PHE A 6 23.48 28.62 -13.23
N SER A 7 23.07 28.99 -12.02
CA SER A 7 23.27 28.23 -10.78
C SER A 7 21.96 27.60 -10.33
N GLU A 8 22.02 26.47 -9.63
CA GLU A 8 20.83 25.82 -9.08
C GLU A 8 20.15 26.63 -7.96
N SER A 9 20.86 27.63 -7.43
CA SER A 9 20.30 28.62 -6.51
C SER A 9 19.41 29.66 -7.19
N ASP A 10 19.51 29.83 -8.52
CA ASP A 10 18.89 30.95 -9.23
C ASP A 10 17.37 30.76 -9.37
N ASP A 11 16.62 31.87 -9.31
CA ASP A 11 15.16 31.84 -9.51
C ASP A 11 14.79 31.32 -10.89
N VAL A 12 15.61 31.63 -11.90
CA VAL A 12 15.41 31.12 -13.26
C VAL A 12 15.50 29.60 -13.30
N TYR A 13 16.48 29.01 -12.58
CA TYR A 13 16.56 27.57 -12.44
C TYR A 13 15.33 27.05 -11.71
N LYS A 14 15.02 27.59 -10.52
CA LYS A 14 13.90 27.17 -9.66
C LYS A 14 12.54 27.23 -10.37
N GLN A 15 12.29 28.26 -11.15
CA GLN A 15 10.98 28.48 -11.78
C GLN A 15 10.82 27.82 -13.15
N PHE A 16 11.90 27.65 -13.93
CA PHE A 16 11.75 27.33 -15.36
C PHE A 16 12.59 26.17 -15.89
N ILE A 17 13.53 25.62 -15.11
CA ILE A 17 14.45 24.56 -15.58
C ILE A 17 14.12 23.21 -14.93
N TYR A 18 14.23 22.10 -15.68
CA TYR A 18 14.21 20.75 -15.12
C TYR A 18 15.62 20.35 -14.68
N GLY A 19 15.75 19.80 -13.48
CA GLY A 19 17.03 19.33 -12.93
C GLY A 19 16.95 17.89 -12.48
N TYR A 20 17.96 17.09 -12.82
CA TYR A 20 18.06 15.68 -12.46
C TYR A 20 19.51 15.36 -12.09
N HIS A 21 19.73 14.92 -10.86
CA HIS A 21 21.03 14.45 -10.40
C HIS A 21 21.04 12.94 -10.25
N TYR A 22 22.14 12.34 -10.66
CA TYR A 22 22.32 10.90 -10.62
C TYR A 22 23.53 10.52 -9.76
N ASP A 23 23.44 9.38 -9.07
CA ASP A 23 24.61 8.82 -8.39
C ASP A 23 25.55 8.08 -9.36
N GLY A 24 26.66 7.54 -8.83
CA GLY A 24 27.63 6.75 -9.61
C GLY A 24 27.07 5.46 -10.23
N ARG A 25 25.86 5.03 -9.82
CA ARG A 25 25.12 3.90 -10.39
C ARG A 25 24.06 4.34 -11.40
N LYS A 26 24.02 5.63 -11.76
CA LYS A 26 23.05 6.25 -12.67
C LYS A 26 21.60 6.17 -12.16
N ARG A 27 21.41 6.14 -10.84
CA ARG A 27 20.08 6.23 -10.21
C ARG A 27 19.75 7.69 -9.91
N LEU A 28 18.51 8.09 -10.14
CA LEU A 28 18.04 9.46 -9.89
C LEU A 28 18.03 9.71 -8.37
N VAL A 29 18.90 10.59 -7.88
CA VAL A 29 18.99 10.89 -6.43
C VAL A 29 18.35 12.21 -6.07
N GLU A 30 18.27 13.16 -7.00
CA GLU A 30 17.57 14.42 -6.80
C GLU A 30 16.85 14.83 -8.06
N LYS A 31 15.61 15.29 -7.90
CA LYS A 31 14.73 15.69 -8.98
C LYS A 31 14.14 17.05 -8.69
N LYS A 32 14.22 17.93 -9.68
CA LYS A 32 13.72 19.28 -9.61
C LYS A 32 12.82 19.54 -10.83
N ILE A 33 11.57 19.92 -10.56
CA ILE A 33 10.60 20.30 -11.59
C ILE A 33 10.42 21.83 -11.54
N PRO A 34 10.31 22.54 -12.68
CA PRO A 34 9.92 23.95 -12.73
C PRO A 34 8.75 24.29 -11.79
N GLY A 35 8.91 25.31 -10.93
CA GLY A 35 7.86 25.75 -10.01
C GLY A 35 7.60 24.82 -8.81
N LYS A 36 8.29 23.68 -8.71
CA LYS A 36 8.26 22.76 -7.57
C LYS A 36 9.61 22.78 -6.85
N GLY A 37 9.58 22.58 -5.54
CA GLY A 37 10.82 22.34 -4.79
C GLY A 37 11.43 20.96 -5.11
N GLN A 38 12.66 20.77 -4.64
CA GLN A 38 13.47 19.59 -4.92
C GLN A 38 12.96 18.34 -4.19
N GLU A 39 12.98 17.21 -4.89
CA GLU A 39 12.79 15.87 -4.36
C GLU A 39 14.14 15.18 -4.21
N SER A 40 14.34 14.43 -3.15
CA SER A 40 15.56 13.68 -2.87
C SER A 40 15.22 12.22 -2.60
N MET A 41 16.08 11.30 -3.05
CA MET A 41 15.94 9.86 -2.88
C MET A 41 17.23 9.26 -2.30
N VAL A 42 17.09 8.28 -1.41
CA VAL A 42 18.18 7.47 -0.85
C VAL A 42 17.89 6.01 -1.13
N TYR A 43 18.88 5.30 -1.65
CA TYR A 43 18.73 3.91 -2.08
C TYR A 43 19.56 2.96 -1.22
N ASN A 44 19.08 1.74 -1.03
CA ASN A 44 19.93 0.65 -0.53
C ASN A 44 20.86 0.09 -1.63
N THR A 45 21.67 -0.89 -1.26
CA THR A 45 22.61 -1.55 -2.18
C THR A 45 21.91 -2.46 -3.19
N LEU A 46 20.65 -2.84 -2.95
CA LEU A 46 19.76 -3.59 -3.86
C LEU A 46 18.99 -2.70 -4.84
N ASP A 47 19.33 -1.42 -4.95
CA ASP A 47 18.66 -0.45 -5.84
C ASP A 47 17.21 -0.14 -5.47
N GLN A 48 16.81 -0.38 -4.23
CA GLN A 48 15.49 -0.01 -3.72
C GLN A 48 15.54 1.36 -3.04
N VAL A 49 14.52 2.18 -3.28
CA VAL A 49 14.36 3.47 -2.60
C VAL A 49 13.96 3.19 -1.15
N ILE A 50 14.78 3.64 -0.19
CA ILE A 50 14.53 3.50 1.25
C ILE A 50 14.01 4.80 1.86
N LEU A 51 14.52 5.96 1.41
CA LEU A 51 14.02 7.26 1.86
C LEU A 51 13.69 8.16 0.67
N THR A 52 12.62 8.92 0.80
CA THR A 52 12.31 10.04 -0.08
C THR A 52 11.99 11.29 0.73
N ARG A 53 12.32 12.45 0.18
CA ARG A 53 11.94 13.73 0.76
C ARG A 53 11.57 14.72 -0.32
N ASP A 54 10.45 15.41 -0.18
CA ASP A 54 10.10 16.57 -1.01
C ASP A 54 10.35 17.89 -0.26
N ALA A 55 10.19 19.01 -0.95
CA ALA A 55 10.44 20.33 -0.39
C ALA A 55 9.36 20.85 0.58
N ASN A 56 8.19 20.19 0.65
CA ASN A 56 7.13 20.56 1.57
C ASN A 56 7.26 19.82 2.91
N GLN A 57 7.99 18.70 2.92
CA GLN A 57 8.37 18.03 4.15
C GLN A 57 9.35 18.92 4.94
N GLY A 58 9.05 19.14 6.22
CA GLY A 58 9.88 19.95 7.09
C GLY A 58 11.32 19.41 7.17
N ALA A 59 12.26 20.30 7.49
CA ALA A 59 13.61 19.88 7.82
C ALA A 59 13.54 18.79 8.91
N GLY A 60 14.30 17.71 8.73
CA GLY A 60 14.30 16.60 9.69
C GLY A 60 13.33 15.45 9.41
N GLN A 61 12.56 15.45 8.32
CA GLN A 61 11.63 14.35 8.00
C GLN A 61 11.88 13.75 6.62
N TRP A 62 11.79 12.42 6.54
CA TRP A 62 11.82 11.65 5.30
C TRP A 62 10.69 10.61 5.30
N LEU A 63 10.11 10.33 4.14
CA LEU A 63 9.26 9.16 3.97
C LEU A 63 10.16 7.93 3.81
N PHE A 64 10.04 6.95 4.71
CA PHE A 64 10.77 5.68 4.60
C PHE A 64 9.92 4.60 3.93
N THR A 65 10.59 3.62 3.32
CA THR A 65 10.00 2.39 2.82
C THR A 65 10.93 1.22 3.16
N LYS A 66 10.36 0.18 3.77
CA LYS A 66 11.05 -1.07 4.09
C LYS A 66 10.49 -2.22 3.27
N TYR A 67 11.37 -3.19 3.00
CA TYR A 67 11.07 -4.33 2.13
C TYR A 67 11.33 -5.65 2.85
N ASP A 68 10.70 -6.71 2.37
CA ASP A 68 11.10 -8.09 2.71
C ASP A 68 12.16 -8.63 1.75
N ALA A 69 12.56 -9.88 1.98
CA ALA A 69 13.56 -10.59 1.17
C ALA A 69 13.18 -10.73 -0.32
N PHE A 70 11.89 -10.60 -0.67
CA PHE A 70 11.40 -10.67 -2.04
C PHE A 70 11.24 -9.27 -2.68
N GLY A 71 11.60 -8.21 -1.95
CA GLY A 71 11.47 -6.84 -2.42
C GLY A 71 10.03 -6.30 -2.39
N ARG A 72 9.13 -6.91 -1.64
CA ARG A 72 7.78 -6.39 -1.41
C ARG A 72 7.80 -5.37 -0.28
N VAL A 73 7.01 -4.30 -0.39
CA VAL A 73 6.92 -3.28 0.66
C VAL A 73 6.21 -3.86 1.88
N VAL A 74 6.90 -3.87 3.02
CA VAL A 74 6.35 -4.34 4.31
C VAL A 74 5.93 -3.22 5.24
N SER A 75 6.60 -2.06 5.17
CA SER A 75 6.18 -0.89 5.95
C SER A 75 6.67 0.41 5.32
N SER A 76 5.95 1.48 5.59
CA SER A 76 6.31 2.84 5.22
C SER A 76 5.83 3.81 6.28
N GLY A 77 6.42 5.00 6.32
CA GLY A 77 6.07 6.02 7.30
C GLY A 77 7.08 7.15 7.37
N ILE A 78 7.13 7.86 8.49
CA ILE A 78 8.03 8.99 8.68
C ILE A 78 9.28 8.57 9.45
N TYR A 79 10.43 8.74 8.81
CA TYR A 79 11.74 8.75 9.43
C TYR A 79 12.03 10.17 9.91
N SER A 80 12.43 10.31 11.18
CA SER A 80 12.88 11.57 11.75
C SER A 80 14.41 11.57 11.86
N GLY A 81 15.01 12.56 11.20
CA GLY A 81 16.44 12.77 11.18
C GLY A 81 16.82 13.98 10.34
N GLU A 82 17.71 14.81 10.89
CA GLU A 82 18.18 16.05 10.26
C GLU A 82 19.29 15.83 9.22
N ASN A 83 19.80 14.61 9.12
CA ASN A 83 20.85 14.26 8.18
C ASN A 83 20.44 14.58 6.74
N ASP A 84 21.40 15.11 5.97
CA ASP A 84 21.22 15.32 4.55
C ASP A 84 21.21 14.01 3.77
N ARG A 85 20.82 14.10 2.49
CA ARG A 85 20.72 12.95 1.59
C ARG A 85 22.03 12.18 1.47
N ALA A 86 23.17 12.89 1.37
CA ALA A 86 24.47 12.27 1.14
C ALA A 86 24.96 11.48 2.36
N THR A 87 24.74 12.04 3.55
CA THR A 87 25.02 11.40 4.85
C THR A 87 24.14 10.16 5.01
N LEU A 88 22.84 10.27 4.75
CA LEU A 88 21.92 9.13 4.80
C LEU A 88 22.29 8.05 3.79
N GLN A 89 22.73 8.43 2.59
CA GLN A 89 23.23 7.47 1.60
C GLN A 89 24.46 6.71 2.12
N GLY A 90 25.38 7.39 2.83
CA GLY A 90 26.51 6.75 3.50
C GLY A 90 26.08 5.75 4.57
N VAL A 91 25.12 6.13 5.43
CA VAL A 91 24.56 5.26 6.47
C VAL A 91 23.89 4.03 5.88
N VAL A 92 23.07 4.22 4.83
CA VAL A 92 22.36 3.13 4.16
C VAL A 92 23.33 2.20 3.42
N ASN A 93 24.39 2.72 2.80
CA ASN A 93 25.42 1.92 2.13
C ASN A 93 26.20 1.02 3.10
N ALA A 94 26.29 1.40 4.39
CA ALA A 94 26.97 0.62 5.42
C ALA A 94 26.09 -0.48 6.04
N GLN A 95 24.80 -0.55 5.69
CA GLN A 95 23.88 -1.55 6.25
C GLN A 95 24.20 -2.95 5.71
N THR A 96 24.23 -3.93 6.61
CA THR A 96 24.40 -5.35 6.27
C THR A 96 23.08 -6.10 6.19
N VAL A 97 22.05 -5.62 6.88
CA VAL A 97 20.68 -6.13 6.81
C VAL A 97 19.86 -5.17 5.96
N LEU A 98 19.31 -5.68 4.85
CA LEU A 98 18.69 -4.86 3.80
C LEU A 98 17.19 -5.08 3.68
N TRP A 99 16.63 -6.02 4.44
CA TRP A 99 15.22 -6.36 4.45
C TRP A 99 14.77 -6.86 5.82
N GLU A 100 13.48 -6.81 6.04
CA GLU A 100 12.78 -7.23 7.25
C GLU A 100 12.40 -8.71 7.20
N LYS A 101 12.33 -9.35 8.36
CA LYS A 101 11.79 -10.71 8.51
C LYS A 101 10.56 -10.69 9.41
N ARG A 102 9.60 -11.56 9.10
CA ARG A 102 8.39 -11.75 9.92
C ARG A 102 8.76 -12.28 11.31
N VAL A 103 8.18 -11.69 12.34
CA VAL A 103 8.25 -12.13 13.74
C VAL A 103 6.90 -11.95 14.43
N ALA A 104 6.70 -12.57 15.59
CA ALA A 104 5.45 -12.46 16.35
C ALA A 104 5.32 -11.15 17.16
N GLY A 105 6.43 -10.46 17.43
CA GLY A 105 6.46 -9.26 18.27
C GLY A 105 6.33 -7.94 17.50
N GLY A 106 6.10 -6.85 18.24
CA GLY A 106 6.06 -5.50 17.70
C GLY A 106 5.02 -5.34 16.59
N ILE A 107 5.44 -4.76 15.46
CA ILE A 107 4.60 -4.58 14.29
C ILE A 107 4.50 -5.83 13.39
N GLY A 108 5.11 -6.96 13.78
CA GLY A 108 5.16 -8.20 13.00
C GLY A 108 6.44 -8.39 12.17
N TYR A 109 7.43 -7.52 12.38
CA TYR A 109 8.73 -7.51 11.70
C TYR A 109 9.87 -7.26 12.70
N ASP A 110 11.05 -7.80 12.41
CA ASP A 110 12.23 -7.76 13.30
C ASP A 110 12.88 -6.37 13.43
N ASN A 111 12.56 -5.45 12.51
CA ASN A 111 13.02 -4.08 12.47
C ASN A 111 14.55 -3.96 12.42
N LEU A 112 15.20 -4.83 11.64
CA LEU A 112 16.66 -4.86 11.52
C LEU A 112 17.19 -4.10 10.30
N SER A 113 16.36 -3.80 9.30
CA SER A 113 16.78 -2.96 8.17
C SER A 113 16.62 -1.47 8.51
N PHE A 114 17.45 -0.63 7.88
CA PHE A 114 17.33 0.82 8.05
C PHE A 114 16.00 1.35 7.49
N PRO A 115 15.32 2.30 8.17
CA PRO A 115 15.67 2.89 9.46
C PRO A 115 15.30 2.04 10.68
N GLU A 116 16.06 2.15 11.77
CA GLU A 116 15.71 1.52 13.05
C GLU A 116 14.49 2.22 13.71
N VAL A 117 13.79 1.50 14.58
CA VAL A 117 12.51 1.93 15.18
C VAL A 117 12.66 3.20 15.99
N SER A 118 13.84 3.44 16.58
CA SER A 118 14.20 4.65 17.31
C SER A 118 14.12 5.92 16.46
N SER A 119 14.25 5.79 15.14
CA SER A 119 14.20 6.90 14.18
C SER A 119 12.88 6.95 13.41
N ILE A 120 11.93 6.06 13.70
CA ILE A 120 10.61 6.05 13.07
C ILE A 120 9.64 6.84 13.95
N SER A 121 9.13 7.97 13.44
CA SER A 121 8.15 8.79 14.15
C SER A 121 6.73 8.27 14.02
N SER A 122 6.39 7.72 12.85
CA SER A 122 5.06 7.15 12.61
C SER A 122 5.11 6.16 11.46
N TYR A 123 4.22 5.18 11.51
CA TYR A 123 3.91 4.32 10.38
C TYR A 123 2.75 4.92 9.59
N HIS A 124 2.71 4.67 8.29
CA HIS A 124 1.59 4.98 7.40
C HIS A 124 0.93 3.72 6.89
N VAL A 125 1.75 2.73 6.52
CA VAL A 125 1.28 1.43 6.03
C VAL A 125 2.17 0.34 6.62
N ILE A 126 1.56 -0.76 7.03
CA ILE A 126 2.24 -2.03 7.34
C ILE A 126 1.51 -3.12 6.56
N ASN A 127 2.23 -3.88 5.74
CA ASN A 127 1.68 -4.98 4.96
C ASN A 127 2.16 -6.30 5.53
N TYR A 128 1.31 -7.31 5.52
CA TYR A 128 1.59 -8.66 5.95
C TYR A 128 1.35 -9.61 4.79
N TYR A 129 2.31 -10.51 4.56
CA TYR A 129 2.26 -11.48 3.48
C TYR A 129 2.42 -12.90 4.02
N ASP A 130 2.05 -13.89 3.20
CA ASP A 130 2.41 -15.31 3.34
C ASP A 130 1.70 -16.11 4.46
N ASP A 131 1.04 -15.45 5.41
CA ASP A 131 0.28 -16.07 6.51
C ASP A 131 -0.70 -15.06 7.16
N TYR A 132 -1.60 -15.54 8.01
CA TYR A 132 -2.54 -14.69 8.77
C TYR A 132 -2.13 -14.47 10.24
N SER A 133 -0.99 -15.03 10.63
CA SER A 133 -0.48 -15.00 12.01
C SER A 133 0.41 -13.78 12.24
N PHE A 134 -0.16 -12.59 12.01
CA PHE A 134 0.47 -11.30 12.29
C PHE A 134 -0.16 -10.62 13.51
N PRO A 135 0.55 -9.67 14.17
CA PRO A 135 0.06 -9.02 15.38
C PRO A 135 -1.27 -8.28 15.18
N GLU A 136 -2.17 -8.45 16.15
CA GLU A 136 -3.48 -7.80 16.22
C GLU A 136 -4.37 -8.09 15.00
N ASN A 137 -4.28 -9.28 14.41
CA ASN A 137 -5.27 -9.75 13.45
C ASN A 137 -6.62 -10.00 14.16
N THR A 138 -7.44 -8.96 14.30
CA THR A 138 -8.76 -9.02 14.95
C THR A 138 -9.82 -9.74 14.12
N PHE A 139 -9.60 -9.90 12.82
CA PHE A 139 -10.50 -10.61 11.90
C PHE A 139 -10.28 -12.13 11.85
N GLY A 140 -9.13 -12.60 12.33
CA GLY A 140 -8.81 -14.00 12.58
C GLY A 140 -8.25 -14.77 11.40
N GLU A 141 -7.99 -16.05 11.65
CA GLU A 141 -7.47 -17.04 10.70
C GLU A 141 -8.55 -17.46 9.66
N PRO A 142 -8.14 -18.01 8.50
CA PRO A 142 -9.06 -18.41 7.44
C PRO A 142 -10.03 -19.52 7.87
N SER A 143 -11.29 -19.39 7.48
CA SER A 143 -12.42 -20.26 7.83
C SER A 143 -13.23 -20.68 6.60
N GLY A 144 -14.02 -21.75 6.71
CA GLY A 144 -14.84 -22.24 5.58
C GLY A 144 -14.00 -22.54 4.34
N SER A 145 -14.39 -21.97 3.19
CA SER A 145 -13.72 -22.14 1.89
C SER A 145 -12.48 -21.27 1.70
N GLN A 146 -12.04 -20.55 2.73
CA GLN A 146 -10.84 -19.71 2.66
C GLN A 146 -9.57 -20.57 2.68
N MET A 147 -8.69 -20.30 1.72
CA MET A 147 -7.37 -20.89 1.57
C MET A 147 -6.56 -20.72 2.87
N LYS A 148 -5.92 -21.83 3.29
CA LYS A 148 -5.15 -21.90 4.53
C LYS A 148 -3.75 -21.28 4.39
N ALA A 149 -3.13 -20.99 5.54
CA ALA A 149 -1.88 -20.22 5.64
C ALA A 149 -0.67 -20.86 4.93
N ASP A 150 -0.69 -22.17 4.72
CA ASP A 150 0.32 -22.92 3.98
C ASP A 150 0.29 -22.63 2.46
N ARG A 151 -0.85 -22.18 1.94
CA ARG A 151 -1.08 -21.96 0.50
C ARG A 151 -1.12 -20.49 0.07
N VAL A 152 -1.16 -19.55 1.02
CA VAL A 152 -1.16 -18.09 0.73
C VAL A 152 0.24 -17.49 0.58
N LYS A 153 1.26 -18.30 0.28
CA LYS A 153 2.61 -17.81 0.03
C LYS A 153 2.62 -16.86 -1.15
N SER A 154 3.43 -15.82 -1.08
CA SER A 154 3.50 -14.66 -1.97
C SER A 154 2.35 -13.65 -1.87
N LEU A 155 1.20 -13.99 -1.25
CA LEU A 155 0.00 -13.15 -1.22
C LEU A 155 0.00 -12.16 -0.05
N LEU A 156 -0.66 -11.00 -0.24
CA LEU A 156 -0.90 -9.99 0.79
C LEU A 156 -2.10 -10.41 1.65
N THR A 157 -1.86 -10.89 2.86
CA THR A 157 -2.92 -11.40 3.74
C THR A 157 -3.50 -10.30 4.64
N GLY A 158 -2.75 -9.26 4.94
CA GLY A 158 -3.24 -8.15 5.75
C GLY A 158 -2.51 -6.83 5.50
N THR A 159 -3.17 -5.74 5.81
CA THR A 159 -2.59 -4.40 5.76
C THR A 159 -3.15 -3.55 6.89
N LYS A 160 -2.30 -2.74 7.52
CA LYS A 160 -2.69 -1.71 8.50
C LYS A 160 -2.36 -0.36 7.91
N VAL A 161 -3.33 0.55 7.89
CA VAL A 161 -3.17 1.89 7.31
C VAL A 161 -3.54 2.96 8.34
N THR A 162 -2.65 3.91 8.55
CA THR A 162 -2.85 4.99 9.53
C THR A 162 -3.94 5.96 9.07
N THR A 163 -4.86 6.28 9.97
CA THR A 163 -5.84 7.36 9.74
C THR A 163 -5.14 8.70 9.94
N LEU A 164 -5.15 9.55 8.91
CA LEU A 164 -4.46 10.84 8.92
C LEU A 164 -4.89 11.70 10.12
N GLY A 165 -3.91 12.32 10.78
CA GLY A 165 -4.15 13.13 11.98
C GLY A 165 -4.33 12.33 13.27
N THR A 166 -4.19 10.99 13.22
CA THR A 166 -4.27 10.10 14.38
C THR A 166 -3.09 9.13 14.41
N ALA A 167 -2.90 8.42 15.53
CA ALA A 167 -1.98 7.28 15.62
C ALA A 167 -2.67 5.93 15.33
N ASN A 168 -3.98 5.92 15.05
CA ASN A 168 -4.75 4.71 14.87
C ASN A 168 -4.55 4.16 13.46
N MET A 169 -4.22 2.87 13.37
CA MET A 169 -4.12 2.15 12.11
C MET A 169 -5.33 1.24 11.93
N LEU A 170 -6.01 1.35 10.79
CA LEU A 170 -7.14 0.50 10.43
C LEU A 170 -6.62 -0.78 9.79
N LEU A 171 -7.03 -1.92 10.31
CA LEU A 171 -6.70 -3.23 9.77
C LEU A 171 -7.60 -3.58 8.57
N SER A 172 -7.02 -4.17 7.53
CA SER A 172 -7.72 -4.93 6.49
C SER A 172 -7.07 -6.31 6.32
N VAL A 173 -7.88 -7.34 6.12
CA VAL A 173 -7.46 -8.74 5.95
C VAL A 173 -8.12 -9.31 4.71
N HIS A 174 -7.33 -9.95 3.86
CA HIS A 174 -7.76 -10.51 2.58
C HIS A 174 -7.70 -12.02 2.62
N TYR A 175 -8.84 -12.66 2.43
CA TYR A 175 -8.99 -14.10 2.37
C TYR A 175 -9.18 -14.57 0.93
N TYR A 176 -8.44 -15.61 0.58
CA TYR A 176 -8.32 -16.11 -0.78
C TYR A 176 -9.04 -17.45 -0.96
N ASP A 177 -9.45 -17.78 -2.18
CA ASP A 177 -9.76 -19.17 -2.55
C ASP A 177 -8.49 -19.92 -2.99
N ASP A 178 -8.67 -21.20 -3.30
CA ASP A 178 -7.63 -22.13 -3.76
C ASP A 178 -6.90 -21.72 -5.05
N GLU A 179 -7.46 -20.78 -5.81
CA GLU A 179 -6.88 -20.20 -7.02
C GLU A 179 -6.15 -18.87 -6.76
N GLY A 180 -6.13 -18.40 -5.50
CA GLY A 180 -5.48 -17.14 -5.11
C GLY A 180 -6.33 -15.90 -5.41
N ARG A 181 -7.63 -16.03 -5.64
CA ARG A 181 -8.56 -14.91 -5.82
C ARG A 181 -9.15 -14.48 -4.48
N VAL A 182 -9.31 -13.18 -4.25
CA VAL A 182 -9.90 -12.67 -3.00
C VAL A 182 -11.40 -12.98 -2.97
N ILE A 183 -11.80 -13.90 -2.09
CA ILE A 183 -13.21 -14.26 -1.87
C ILE A 183 -13.84 -13.52 -0.68
N GLN A 184 -13.02 -13.00 0.23
CA GLN A 184 -13.51 -12.13 1.30
C GLN A 184 -12.44 -11.12 1.69
N SER A 185 -12.83 -9.86 1.89
CA SER A 185 -11.99 -8.88 2.58
C SER A 185 -12.75 -8.32 3.76
N LYS A 186 -12.11 -8.27 4.93
CA LYS A 186 -12.65 -7.61 6.13
C LYS A 186 -11.74 -6.46 6.52
N SER A 187 -12.31 -5.29 6.75
CA SER A 187 -11.55 -4.11 7.13
C SER A 187 -12.25 -3.31 8.22
N GLU A 188 -11.48 -2.70 9.10
CA GLU A 188 -11.98 -1.67 10.00
C GLU A 188 -12.24 -0.38 9.22
N ASN A 189 -13.22 0.41 9.65
CA ASN A 189 -13.50 1.71 9.04
C ASN A 189 -13.27 2.86 10.04
N HIS A 190 -13.07 4.07 9.51
CA HIS A 190 -12.77 5.27 10.29
C HIS A 190 -13.91 5.71 11.24
N LEU A 191 -15.08 5.08 11.15
CA LEU A 191 -16.24 5.33 12.01
C LEU A 191 -16.33 4.30 13.16
N GLY A 192 -15.30 3.48 13.35
CA GLY A 192 -15.21 2.49 14.43
C GLY A 192 -16.02 1.20 14.17
N GLY A 193 -16.52 1.01 12.95
CA GLY A 193 -17.16 -0.22 12.52
C GLY A 193 -16.27 -1.03 11.58
N LYS A 194 -16.91 -1.85 10.74
CA LYS A 194 -16.23 -2.73 9.79
C LYS A 194 -16.89 -2.73 8.42
N ASP A 195 -16.07 -2.96 7.42
CA ASP A 195 -16.47 -3.19 6.03
C ASP A 195 -16.10 -4.63 5.69
N ILE A 196 -17.05 -5.38 5.14
CA ILE A 196 -16.83 -6.75 4.65
C ILE A 196 -17.25 -6.79 3.20
N ILE A 197 -16.42 -7.37 2.34
CA ILE A 197 -16.74 -7.64 0.95
C ILE A 197 -16.59 -9.14 0.73
N ASP A 198 -17.65 -9.79 0.26
CA ASP A 198 -17.69 -11.19 -0.11
C ASP A 198 -17.81 -11.31 -1.63
N ASN A 199 -16.92 -12.07 -2.26
CA ASN A 199 -16.86 -12.25 -3.72
C ASN A 199 -17.09 -13.71 -4.09
N THR A 200 -17.86 -13.92 -5.16
CA THR A 200 -18.05 -15.24 -5.77
C THR A 200 -17.63 -15.18 -7.24
N TYR A 201 -16.82 -16.15 -7.65
CA TYR A 201 -16.34 -16.27 -9.02
C TYR A 201 -16.93 -17.51 -9.69
N ASN A 202 -17.08 -17.47 -11.01
CA ASN A 202 -17.35 -18.68 -11.78
C ASN A 202 -16.04 -19.44 -12.08
N PHE A 203 -16.18 -20.58 -12.75
CA PHE A 203 -15.04 -21.41 -13.16
C PHE A 203 -14.08 -20.69 -14.12
N ALA A 204 -14.58 -19.80 -14.97
CA ALA A 204 -13.76 -19.01 -15.89
C ALA A 204 -12.97 -17.88 -15.19
N GLY A 205 -13.22 -17.62 -13.90
CA GLY A 205 -12.55 -16.57 -13.12
C GLY A 205 -13.31 -15.24 -13.07
N GLU A 206 -14.52 -15.17 -13.61
CA GLU A 206 -15.31 -13.95 -13.64
C GLU A 206 -16.05 -13.76 -12.33
N LEU A 207 -16.03 -12.53 -11.80
CA LEU A 207 -16.77 -12.15 -10.60
C LEU A 207 -18.28 -12.15 -10.91
N THR A 208 -19.02 -13.08 -10.32
CA THR A 208 -20.47 -13.26 -10.55
C THR A 208 -21.33 -12.64 -9.45
N ALA A 209 -20.78 -12.50 -8.23
CA ALA A 209 -21.44 -11.79 -7.14
C ALA A 209 -20.42 -11.07 -6.26
N SER A 210 -20.79 -9.89 -5.76
CA SER A 210 -20.04 -9.15 -4.75
C SER A 210 -21.01 -8.54 -3.76
N THR A 211 -20.90 -8.89 -2.49
CA THR A 211 -21.71 -8.32 -1.41
C THR A 211 -20.83 -7.48 -0.51
N ARG A 212 -21.12 -6.19 -0.41
CA ARG A 212 -20.45 -5.26 0.50
C ARG A 212 -21.36 -4.94 1.67
N SER A 213 -20.88 -5.22 2.88
CA SER A 213 -21.53 -4.83 4.13
C SER A 213 -20.70 -3.75 4.83
N HIS A 214 -21.30 -2.59 5.06
CA HIS A 214 -20.70 -1.45 5.75
C HIS A 214 -21.42 -1.25 7.09
N THR A 215 -20.70 -1.45 8.20
CA THR A 215 -21.23 -1.27 9.56
C THR A 215 -20.72 0.00 10.19
N THR A 216 -21.62 0.79 10.78
CA THR A 216 -21.31 1.95 11.62
C THR A 216 -22.13 1.87 12.90
N GLY A 217 -21.48 1.81 14.07
CA GLY A 217 -22.17 1.54 15.33
C GLY A 217 -22.94 0.21 15.25
N SER A 218 -24.25 0.24 15.50
CA SER A 218 -25.15 -0.93 15.40
C SER A 218 -25.84 -1.09 14.03
N THR A 219 -25.62 -0.17 13.10
CA THR A 219 -26.29 -0.17 11.80
C THR A 219 -25.39 -0.79 10.73
N THR A 220 -25.93 -1.70 9.94
CA THR A 220 -25.24 -2.29 8.78
C THR A 220 -26.04 -1.97 7.52
N THR A 221 -25.35 -1.43 6.52
CA THR A 221 -25.86 -1.31 5.15
C THR A 221 -25.21 -2.37 4.29
N GLU A 222 -26.02 -3.15 3.59
CA GLU A 222 -25.57 -4.19 2.67
C GLU A 222 -25.93 -3.81 1.23
N ILE A 223 -24.96 -3.94 0.33
CA ILE A 223 -25.11 -3.73 -1.10
C ILE A 223 -24.62 -5.01 -1.78
N ALA A 224 -25.54 -5.77 -2.39
CA ALA A 224 -25.22 -6.98 -3.12
C ALA A 224 -25.34 -6.73 -4.62
N ASN A 225 -24.26 -6.97 -5.37
CA ASN A 225 -24.25 -6.92 -6.82
C ASN A 225 -24.15 -8.32 -7.41
N ARG A 226 -24.89 -8.57 -8.49
CA ARG A 226 -24.74 -9.76 -9.34
C ARG A 226 -24.37 -9.36 -10.75
N TYR A 227 -23.49 -10.15 -11.36
CA TYR A 227 -22.97 -9.92 -12.70
C TYR A 227 -23.22 -11.13 -13.56
N PHE A 228 -23.70 -10.88 -14.77
CA PHE A 228 -23.88 -11.90 -15.80
C PHE A 228 -22.93 -11.63 -16.95
N TYR A 229 -22.42 -12.69 -17.54
CA TYR A 229 -21.49 -12.65 -18.66
C TYR A 229 -22.02 -13.51 -19.79
N ASP A 230 -21.70 -13.15 -21.03
CA ASP A 230 -21.91 -14.02 -22.17
C ASP A 230 -20.85 -15.12 -22.25
N HIS A 231 -20.97 -16.00 -23.25
CA HIS A 231 -20.04 -17.10 -23.48
C HIS A 231 -18.59 -16.66 -23.81
N MET A 232 -18.36 -15.38 -24.14
CA MET A 232 -17.05 -14.81 -24.42
C MET A 232 -16.49 -14.03 -23.22
N GLY A 233 -17.21 -13.99 -22.10
CA GLY A 233 -16.83 -13.30 -20.88
C GLY A 233 -17.07 -11.79 -20.87
N ARG A 234 -17.91 -11.30 -21.78
CA ARG A 234 -18.34 -9.89 -21.77
C ARG A 234 -19.52 -9.76 -20.81
N LYS A 235 -19.47 -8.76 -19.94
CA LYS A 235 -20.54 -8.50 -18.96
C LYS A 235 -21.82 -8.05 -19.67
N ILE A 236 -22.90 -8.82 -19.52
CA ILE A 236 -24.21 -8.55 -20.13
C ILE A 236 -25.20 -7.92 -19.17
N ALA A 237 -25.03 -8.09 -17.85
CA ALA A 237 -25.90 -7.43 -16.88
C ALA A 237 -25.21 -7.18 -15.54
N THR A 238 -25.60 -6.08 -14.91
CA THR A 238 -25.28 -5.77 -13.51
C THR A 238 -26.57 -5.51 -12.77
N LEU A 239 -26.80 -6.27 -11.70
CA LEU A 239 -27.94 -6.13 -10.82
C LEU A 239 -27.45 -5.70 -9.44
N GLU A 240 -28.29 -4.99 -8.70
CA GLU A 240 -28.00 -4.49 -7.36
C GLU A 240 -29.19 -4.66 -6.42
N ASN A 241 -28.93 -5.08 -5.19
CA ASN A 241 -29.92 -5.16 -4.12
C ASN A 241 -29.34 -4.50 -2.87
N ILE A 242 -30.04 -3.48 -2.36
CA ILE A 242 -29.63 -2.75 -1.15
C ILE A 242 -30.52 -3.19 0.00
N ASN A 243 -29.89 -3.64 1.10
CA ASN A 243 -30.56 -4.06 2.34
C ASN A 243 -31.69 -5.08 2.11
N ASN A 244 -31.50 -5.98 1.13
CA ASN A 244 -32.47 -6.99 0.72
C ASN A 244 -33.87 -6.43 0.41
N LYS A 245 -33.95 -5.20 -0.12
CA LYS A 245 -35.23 -4.54 -0.45
C LYS A 245 -35.74 -4.82 -1.87
N GLY A 246 -35.07 -5.70 -2.59
CA GLY A 246 -35.41 -6.07 -3.95
C GLY A 246 -34.27 -5.71 -4.89
N GLU A 247 -34.06 -6.58 -5.87
CA GLU A 247 -32.99 -6.43 -6.84
C GLU A 247 -33.44 -5.54 -8.02
N VAL A 248 -32.56 -4.66 -8.45
CA VAL A 248 -32.76 -3.72 -9.56
C VAL A 248 -31.67 -3.94 -10.61
N VAL A 249 -32.03 -3.89 -11.89
CA VAL A 249 -31.07 -3.92 -12.99
C VAL A 249 -30.45 -2.54 -13.14
N LEU A 250 -29.15 -2.43 -12.92
CA LEU A 250 -28.40 -1.17 -13.12
C LEU A 250 -27.97 -1.00 -14.58
N SER A 251 -27.64 -2.10 -15.25
CA SER A 251 -27.20 -2.10 -16.64
C SER A 251 -27.52 -3.44 -17.28
N GLN A 252 -27.90 -3.40 -18.56
CA GLN A 252 -28.06 -4.55 -19.42
C GLN A 252 -27.47 -4.23 -20.80
N LEU A 253 -26.66 -5.13 -21.33
CA LEU A 253 -25.95 -4.99 -22.59
C LEU A 253 -26.23 -6.20 -23.46
N ASP A 254 -26.62 -5.95 -24.71
CA ASP A 254 -26.79 -6.98 -25.73
C ASP A 254 -25.67 -6.84 -26.76
N TYR A 255 -24.97 -7.95 -27.00
CA TYR A 255 -23.90 -8.03 -27.99
C TYR A 255 -24.37 -8.91 -29.14
N THR A 256 -24.52 -8.31 -30.33
CA THR A 256 -24.81 -9.01 -31.59
C THR A 256 -23.56 -9.54 -32.25
#